data_AF-A0A4U0TKW7-F1
#
_entry.id   AF-A0A4U0TKW7-F1
#
_cell.length_a   1.000
_cell.length_b   1.000
_cell.length_c   1.000
_cell.angle_alpha   90.00
_cell.angle_beta   90.00
_cell.angle_gamma   90.00
#
_symmetry.space_group_name_H-M   'P 1'
#
loop_
_entity.id
_entity.type
_entity.pdbx_description
1 polymer ?
#
loop_
_entity_poly.entity_id
_entity_poly.type
_entity_poly.pdbx_seq_one_letter_code
_entity_poly.pdbx_strand_id
1 'polypeptide(L)'
;MDRMNLGQSIHERKAIEKGTHHQVALNDGTKKLLHLTQETAAQADLVQSLNADSKIPLNQHVAALKRLTKKVAEIAEVGQALQNATAEHIMTTFLSSGSVSHNVQKLLSHFESRLKAIIEHIFETTDTNQNILWKILEECYVQSYNSRGDLHIDNYFAPLYESALGSPYDPDFESEEYYDHESRLDVDPHYAEAERIRQRRERETAQNKN
;
A
#
# COMPACT_ATOMS: atom_id res chain seq x y z
N MET A 1 -11.47 10.97 31.57
CA MET A 1 -10.44 11.06 30.52
C MET A 1 -9.77 9.71 30.45
N ASP A 2 -10.19 8.81 29.55
CA ASP A 2 -9.49 7.51 29.33
C ASP A 2 -9.95 6.85 28.01
N ARG A 3 -9.80 7.58 26.90
CA ARG A 3 -10.10 7.06 25.55
C ARG A 3 -8.89 7.02 24.61
N MET A 4 -7.71 7.46 25.05
CA MET A 4 -6.50 7.50 24.20
C MET A 4 -5.67 6.21 24.21
N ASN A 5 -5.92 5.25 25.12
CA ASN A 5 -5.07 4.06 25.27
C ASN A 5 -5.60 2.79 24.56
N LEU A 6 -6.85 2.81 24.06
CA LEU A 6 -7.46 1.62 23.48
C LEU A 6 -7.06 1.40 22.00
N GLY A 7 -6.83 2.49 21.25
CA GLY A 7 -6.47 2.43 19.83
C GLY A 7 -5.07 1.89 19.56
N GLN A 8 -4.08 2.26 20.39
CA GLN A 8 -2.71 1.75 20.27
C GLN A 8 -2.64 0.24 20.57
N SER A 9 -3.37 -0.22 21.60
CA SER A 9 -3.39 -1.64 21.97
C SER A 9 -4.02 -2.56 20.91
N ILE A 10 -5.00 -2.08 20.14
CA ILE A 10 -5.65 -2.87 19.07
C ILE A 10 -4.73 -3.00 17.84
N HIS A 11 -4.04 -1.93 17.46
CA HIS A 11 -3.11 -1.97 16.32
C HIS A 11 -1.89 -2.84 16.60
N GLU A 12 -1.35 -2.79 17.82
CA GLU A 12 -0.25 -3.68 18.23
C GLU A 12 -0.68 -5.15 18.23
N ARG A 13 -1.87 -5.48 18.76
CA ARG A 13 -2.39 -6.86 18.74
C ARG A 13 -2.58 -7.39 17.32
N LYS A 14 -3.15 -6.56 16.42
CA LYS A 14 -3.37 -6.95 15.02
C LYS A 14 -2.05 -7.14 14.27
N ALA A 15 -1.03 -6.32 14.56
CA ALA A 15 0.31 -6.49 13.99
C ALA A 15 1.01 -7.75 14.52
N ILE A 16 0.87 -8.08 15.80
CA ILE A 16 1.41 -9.30 16.43
C ILE A 16 0.73 -10.56 15.88
N GLU A 17 -0.59 -10.54 15.70
CA GLU A 17 -1.36 -11.64 15.09
C GLU A 17 -0.98 -11.83 13.61
N LYS A 18 -0.85 -10.73 12.85
CA LYS A 18 -0.41 -10.78 11.44
C LYS A 18 1.03 -11.31 11.33
N GLY A 19 1.93 -10.87 12.22
CA GLY A 19 3.32 -11.33 12.29
C GLY A 19 3.45 -12.82 12.63
N THR A 20 2.66 -13.32 13.59
CA THR A 20 2.64 -14.75 13.92
C THR A 20 2.09 -15.60 12.77
N HIS A 21 1.07 -15.13 12.05
CA HIS A 21 0.52 -15.83 10.90
C HIS A 21 1.56 -15.98 9.75
N HIS A 22 2.32 -14.93 9.44
CA HIS A 22 3.37 -15.00 8.42
C HIS A 22 4.51 -15.93 8.82
N GLN A 23 4.89 -15.94 10.10
CA GLN A 23 5.93 -16.85 10.60
C GLN A 23 5.50 -18.32 10.49
N VAL A 24 4.24 -18.63 10.78
CA VAL A 24 3.68 -19.98 10.60
C VAL A 24 3.69 -20.37 9.12
N ALA A 25 3.23 -19.49 8.24
CA ALA A 25 3.23 -19.73 6.79
C ALA A 25 4.65 -19.99 6.24
N LEU A 26 5.65 -19.26 6.71
CA LEU A 26 7.06 -19.48 6.36
C LEU A 26 7.55 -20.85 6.84
N ASN A 27 7.27 -21.21 8.08
CA ASN A 27 7.67 -22.50 8.65
C ASN A 27 7.01 -23.68 7.92
N ASP A 28 5.71 -23.59 7.63
CA ASP A 28 4.96 -24.63 6.93
C ASP A 28 5.40 -24.75 5.47
N GLY A 29 5.61 -23.62 4.78
CA GLY A 29 6.16 -23.58 3.44
C GLY A 29 7.55 -24.21 3.37
N THR A 30 8.42 -23.90 4.33
CA THR A 30 9.80 -24.45 4.40
C THR A 30 9.78 -25.97 4.60
N LYS A 31 8.93 -26.47 5.52
CA LYS A 31 8.74 -27.91 5.73
C LYS A 31 8.20 -28.60 4.47
N LYS A 32 7.21 -27.99 3.81
CA LYS A 32 6.63 -28.53 2.57
C LYS A 32 7.65 -28.58 1.44
N LEU A 33 8.47 -27.54 1.30
CA LEU A 33 9.54 -27.48 0.31
C LEU A 33 10.60 -28.57 0.56
N LEU A 34 11.01 -28.77 1.81
CA LEU A 34 11.93 -29.84 2.19
C LEU A 34 11.37 -31.22 1.82
N HIS A 35 10.10 -31.49 2.13
CA HIS A 35 9.47 -32.75 1.79
C HIS A 35 9.37 -32.95 0.27
N LEU A 36 8.90 -31.96 -0.48
CA LEU A 36 8.75 -32.06 -1.93
C LEU A 36 10.09 -32.22 -2.65
N THR A 37 11.14 -31.54 -2.19
CA THR A 37 12.49 -31.70 -2.76
C THR A 37 13.04 -33.10 -2.54
N GLN A 38 12.85 -33.69 -1.36
CA GLN A 38 13.21 -35.08 -1.08
C GLN A 38 12.46 -36.06 -1.99
N GLU A 39 11.15 -35.90 -2.14
CA GLU A 39 10.36 -36.76 -3.03
C GLU A 39 10.72 -36.57 -4.51
N THR A 40 11.08 -35.36 -4.92
CA THR A 40 11.51 -35.05 -6.29
C THR A 40 12.86 -35.69 -6.58
N ALA A 41 13.80 -35.66 -5.63
CA ALA A 41 15.07 -36.36 -5.75
C ALA A 41 14.86 -37.87 -5.90
N ALA A 42 14.05 -38.49 -5.05
CA ALA A 42 13.74 -39.92 -5.15
C ALA A 42 13.07 -40.29 -6.50
N GLN A 43 12.19 -39.41 -7.01
CA GLN A 43 11.56 -39.61 -8.31
C GLN A 43 12.55 -39.43 -9.47
N ALA A 44 13.52 -38.53 -9.35
CA ALA A 44 14.58 -38.34 -10.33
C ALA A 44 15.51 -39.56 -10.38
N ASP A 45 15.88 -40.13 -9.23
CA ASP A 45 16.66 -41.37 -9.13
C ASP A 45 15.93 -42.54 -9.79
N LEU A 46 14.61 -42.63 -9.58
CA LEU A 46 13.78 -43.62 -10.29
C LEU A 46 13.87 -43.42 -11.80
N VAL A 47 13.65 -42.20 -12.31
CA VAL A 47 13.75 -41.92 -13.76
C VAL A 47 15.14 -42.29 -14.31
N GLN A 48 16.20 -42.00 -13.56
CA GLN A 48 17.57 -42.33 -13.97
C GLN A 48 17.79 -43.84 -14.02
N SER A 49 17.33 -44.59 -13.01
CA SER A 49 17.42 -46.06 -13.01
C SER A 49 16.63 -46.69 -14.16
N LEU A 50 15.43 -46.15 -14.46
CA LEU A 50 14.65 -46.63 -15.59
C LEU A 50 15.40 -46.37 -16.92
N ASN A 51 16.04 -45.20 -17.07
CA ASN A 51 16.77 -44.84 -18.30
C ASN A 51 17.98 -45.75 -18.56
N ALA A 52 18.53 -46.37 -17.52
CA ALA A 52 19.62 -47.33 -17.64
C ALA A 52 19.16 -48.71 -18.14
N ASP A 53 17.85 -49.03 -18.07
CA ASP A 53 17.31 -50.32 -18.47
C ASP A 53 16.50 -50.24 -19.78
N SER A 54 17.14 -50.65 -20.87
CA SER A 54 16.57 -50.70 -22.23
C SER A 54 15.31 -51.57 -22.39
N LYS A 55 14.95 -52.39 -21.40
CA LYS A 55 13.81 -53.33 -21.48
C LYS A 55 12.53 -52.80 -20.86
N ILE A 56 12.55 -51.60 -20.29
CA ILE A 56 11.40 -51.04 -19.58
C ILE A 56 10.33 -50.56 -20.58
N PRO A 57 9.04 -50.90 -20.35
CA PRO A 57 7.96 -50.42 -21.19
C PRO A 57 7.95 -48.89 -21.25
N LEU A 58 7.86 -48.33 -22.46
CA LEU A 58 7.79 -46.88 -22.70
C LEU A 58 6.73 -46.17 -21.82
N ASN A 59 5.60 -46.83 -21.56
CA ASN A 59 4.55 -46.28 -20.71
C ASN A 59 5.01 -46.05 -19.26
N GLN A 60 5.86 -46.92 -18.71
CA GLN A 60 6.42 -46.74 -17.37
C GLN A 60 7.39 -45.56 -17.32
N HIS A 61 8.20 -45.39 -18.36
CA HIS A 61 9.07 -44.22 -18.53
C HIS A 61 8.29 -42.91 -18.59
N VAL A 62 7.30 -42.83 -19.48
CA VAL A 62 6.47 -41.64 -19.66
C VAL A 62 5.72 -41.30 -18.36
N ALA A 63 5.20 -42.31 -17.65
CA ALA A 63 4.55 -42.11 -16.36
C ALA A 63 5.51 -41.55 -15.30
N ALA A 64 6.74 -42.07 -15.22
CA ALA A 64 7.74 -41.60 -14.27
C ALA A 64 8.20 -40.17 -14.57
N LEU A 65 8.42 -39.83 -15.83
CA LEU A 65 8.74 -38.47 -16.27
C LEU A 65 7.59 -37.50 -15.96
N LYS A 66 6.34 -37.88 -16.26
CA LYS A 66 5.17 -37.05 -15.95
C LYS A 66 5.05 -36.77 -14.44
N ARG A 67 5.33 -37.76 -13.59
CA ARG A 67 5.37 -37.58 -12.13
C ARG A 67 6.47 -36.61 -11.70
N LEU A 68 7.66 -36.73 -12.29
CA LEU A 68 8.77 -35.82 -12.01
C LEU A 68 8.41 -34.37 -12.39
N THR A 69 7.88 -34.16 -13.60
CA THR A 69 7.43 -32.83 -14.04
C THR A 69 6.36 -32.25 -13.11
N LYS A 70 5.40 -33.07 -12.66
CA LYS A 70 4.39 -32.63 -11.70
C LYS A 70 5.00 -32.17 -10.38
N LYS A 71 5.95 -32.93 -9.82
CA LYS A 71 6.63 -32.54 -8.57
C LYS A 71 7.45 -31.26 -8.71
N VAL A 72 8.12 -31.07 -9.85
CA VAL A 72 8.84 -29.83 -10.16
C VAL A 72 7.89 -28.63 -10.19
N ALA A 73 6.69 -28.78 -10.76
CA ALA A 73 5.67 -27.74 -10.74
C ALA A 73 5.19 -27.43 -9.30
N GLU A 74 4.96 -28.46 -8.47
CA GLU A 74 4.59 -28.28 -7.06
C GLU A 74 5.68 -27.54 -6.25
N ILE A 75 6.96 -27.79 -6.53
CA ILE A 75 8.08 -27.05 -5.92
C ILE A 75 8.01 -25.57 -6.32
N ALA A 76 7.78 -25.26 -7.59
CA ALA A 76 7.67 -23.88 -8.06
C ALA A 76 6.53 -23.12 -7.38
N GLU A 77 5.35 -23.76 -7.23
CA GLU A 77 4.20 -23.17 -6.52
C GLU A 77 4.52 -22.87 -5.05
N VAL A 78 5.18 -23.80 -4.34
CA VAL A 78 5.57 -23.60 -2.94
C VAL A 78 6.66 -22.53 -2.82
N GLY A 79 7.59 -22.47 -3.78
CA GLY A 79 8.60 -21.41 -3.88
C GLY A 79 7.96 -20.03 -3.98
N GLN A 80 6.98 -19.85 -4.87
CA GLN A 80 6.25 -18.59 -5.01
C GLN A 80 5.50 -18.22 -3.73
N ALA A 81 4.84 -19.19 -3.08
CA ALA A 81 4.14 -18.95 -1.82
C ALA A 81 5.10 -18.50 -0.70
N LEU A 82 6.31 -19.08 -0.65
CA LEU A 82 7.35 -18.68 0.31
C LEU A 82 7.86 -17.27 0.03
N GLN A 83 8.10 -16.90 -1.23
CA GLN A 83 8.50 -15.55 -1.61
C GLN A 83 7.46 -14.52 -1.16
N ASN A 84 6.18 -14.78 -1.44
CA ASN A 84 5.07 -13.93 -1.02
C ASN A 84 5.00 -13.81 0.51
N ALA A 85 5.11 -14.92 1.24
CA ALA A 85 5.11 -14.93 2.70
C ALA A 85 6.30 -14.15 3.29
N THR A 86 7.46 -14.19 2.61
CA THR A 86 8.66 -13.45 3.02
C THR A 86 8.48 -11.95 2.83
N ALA A 87 7.93 -11.53 1.68
CA ALA A 87 7.62 -10.12 1.42
C ALA A 87 6.64 -9.56 2.46
N GLU A 88 5.57 -10.30 2.79
CA GLU A 88 4.60 -9.93 3.83
C GLU A 88 5.22 -9.86 5.23
N HIS A 89 6.13 -10.78 5.55
CA HIS A 89 6.85 -10.77 6.81
C HIS A 89 7.70 -9.50 6.93
N ILE A 90 8.50 -9.18 5.91
CA ILE A 90 9.32 -7.96 5.86
C ILE A 90 8.45 -6.71 5.98
N MET A 91 7.33 -6.64 5.25
CA MET A 91 6.39 -5.52 5.34
C MET A 91 5.82 -5.36 6.75
N THR A 92 5.40 -6.46 7.37
CA THR A 92 4.88 -6.43 8.73
C THR A 92 5.95 -5.96 9.71
N THR A 93 7.20 -6.41 9.56
CA THR A 93 8.33 -5.94 10.35
C THR A 93 8.59 -4.45 10.14
N PHE A 94 8.57 -3.94 8.91
CA PHE A 94 8.74 -2.50 8.65
C PHE A 94 7.63 -1.65 9.29
N LEU A 95 6.37 -2.07 9.17
CA LEU A 95 5.23 -1.34 9.72
C LEU A 95 5.15 -1.40 11.25
N SER A 96 5.72 -2.44 11.87
CA SER A 96 5.72 -2.64 13.33
C SER A 96 7.01 -2.19 14.02
N SER A 97 8.08 -1.87 13.26
CA SER A 97 9.36 -1.44 13.81
C SER A 97 9.31 0.01 14.28
N GLY A 98 9.15 0.20 15.60
CA GLY A 98 9.34 1.47 16.30
C GLY A 98 8.06 2.15 16.78
N SER A 99 8.24 3.18 17.63
CA SER A 99 7.20 4.15 17.98
C SER A 99 6.92 5.04 16.77
N VAL A 100 6.38 4.44 15.72
CA VAL A 100 6.01 5.12 14.49
C VAL A 100 4.76 5.91 14.80
N SER A 101 4.83 7.24 14.65
CA SER A 101 3.66 8.09 14.87
C SER A 101 2.50 7.62 13.98
N HIS A 102 1.26 7.83 14.43
CA HIS A 102 0.07 7.44 13.68
C HIS A 102 0.08 7.97 12.24
N ASN A 103 0.63 9.18 12.02
CA ASN A 103 0.77 9.79 10.71
C ASN A 103 1.72 9.01 9.79
N VAL A 104 2.83 8.50 10.34
CA VAL A 104 3.78 7.69 9.56
C VAL A 104 3.19 6.32 9.26
N GLN A 105 2.43 5.71 10.18
CA GLN A 105 1.71 4.46 9.88
C GLN A 105 0.69 4.64 8.75
N LYS A 106 -0.06 5.75 8.76
CA LYS A 106 -1.02 6.08 7.70
C LYS A 106 -0.32 6.29 6.35
N LEU A 107 0.81 7.00 6.36
CA LEU A 107 1.64 7.20 5.17
C LEU A 107 2.17 5.87 4.62
N LEU A 108 2.74 5.02 5.46
CA LEU A 108 3.27 3.72 5.03
C LEU A 108 2.17 2.79 4.52
N SER A 109 0.98 2.82 5.13
CA SER A 109 -0.18 2.02 4.67
C SER A 109 -0.65 2.46 3.27
N HIS A 110 -0.56 3.75 2.94
CA HIS A 110 -0.89 4.25 1.59
C HIS A 110 0.02 3.63 0.53
N PHE A 111 1.30 3.47 0.85
CA PHE A 111 2.31 2.92 -0.05
C PHE A 111 2.49 1.40 0.05
N GLU A 112 1.66 0.68 0.81
CA GLU A 112 1.86 -0.76 1.11
C GLU A 112 2.08 -1.60 -0.16
N SER A 113 1.26 -1.40 -1.19
CA SER A 113 1.39 -2.14 -2.45
C SER A 113 2.67 -1.81 -3.23
N ARG A 114 3.13 -0.56 -3.18
CA ARG A 114 4.37 -0.10 -3.85
C ARG A 114 5.61 -0.61 -3.12
N LEU A 115 5.59 -0.55 -1.79
CA LEU A 115 6.64 -1.13 -0.95
C LEU A 115 6.77 -2.63 -1.18
N LYS A 116 5.64 -3.35 -1.30
CA LYS A 116 5.64 -4.78 -1.64
C LYS A 116 6.25 -5.05 -3.02
N ALA A 117 5.88 -4.27 -4.03
CA ALA A 117 6.45 -4.40 -5.38
C ALA A 117 7.97 -4.17 -5.39
N ILE A 118 8.47 -3.21 -4.61
CA ILE A 118 9.92 -2.99 -4.44
C ILE A 118 10.59 -4.22 -3.83
N ILE A 119 10.02 -4.79 -2.76
CA ILE A 119 10.56 -6.00 -2.11
C ILE A 119 10.62 -7.17 -3.09
N GLU A 120 9.54 -7.41 -3.83
CA GLU A 120 9.47 -8.46 -4.86
C GLU A 120 10.52 -8.25 -5.95
N HIS A 121 10.67 -7.03 -6.46
CA HIS A 121 11.66 -6.69 -7.47
C HIS A 121 13.11 -6.91 -6.99
N ILE A 122 13.42 -6.53 -5.75
CA ILE A 122 14.75 -6.74 -5.17
C ILE A 122 15.05 -8.23 -5.00
N PHE A 123 14.05 -9.04 -4.64
CA PHE A 123 14.20 -10.50 -4.56
C PHE A 123 14.46 -11.16 -5.91
N GLU A 124 13.86 -10.67 -6.99
CA GLU A 124 14.09 -11.20 -8.33
C GLU A 124 15.46 -10.83 -8.90
N THR A 125 16.01 -9.67 -8.51
CA THR A 125 17.21 -9.09 -9.12
C THR A 125 18.50 -9.28 -8.31
N THR A 126 18.41 -9.72 -7.05
CA THR A 126 19.57 -9.85 -6.16
C THR A 126 19.95 -11.30 -5.91
N ASP A 127 21.13 -11.70 -6.43
CA ASP A 127 21.65 -13.07 -6.33
C ASP A 127 22.24 -13.47 -4.96
N THR A 128 22.46 -12.54 -4.01
CA THR A 128 23.18 -12.84 -2.75
C THR A 128 22.65 -12.15 -1.49
N ASN A 129 22.59 -12.95 -0.41
CA ASN A 129 21.94 -12.69 0.89
C ASN A 129 22.48 -11.52 1.74
N GLN A 130 23.61 -10.93 1.39
CA GLN A 130 24.16 -9.85 2.20
C GLN A 130 23.59 -8.53 1.67
N ASN A 131 22.72 -7.93 2.47
CA ASN A 131 22.17 -6.58 2.30
C ASN A 131 20.82 -6.47 1.53
N ILE A 132 19.99 -7.52 1.47
CA ILE A 132 18.65 -7.40 0.86
C ILE A 132 17.83 -6.28 1.54
N LEU A 133 17.79 -6.26 2.88
CA LEU A 133 17.09 -5.19 3.60
C LEU A 133 17.65 -3.80 3.30
N TRP A 134 18.97 -3.69 3.15
CA TRP A 134 19.61 -2.42 2.78
C TRP A 134 19.24 -1.99 1.37
N LYS A 135 19.24 -2.91 0.39
CA LYS A 135 18.82 -2.63 -0.98
C LYS A 135 17.35 -2.20 -1.05
N ILE A 136 16.49 -2.85 -0.26
CA ILE A 136 15.08 -2.44 -0.14
C ILE A 136 15.01 -1.01 0.40
N LEU A 137 15.74 -0.70 1.47
CA LEU A 137 15.78 0.65 2.05
C LEU A 137 16.34 1.70 1.08
N GLU A 138 17.40 1.36 0.35
CA GLU A 138 18.03 2.21 -0.67
C GLU A 138 17.07 2.49 -1.82
N GLU A 139 16.40 1.47 -2.35
CA GLU A 139 15.39 1.64 -3.41
C GLU A 139 14.20 2.46 -2.91
N CYS A 140 13.72 2.22 -1.69
CA CYS A 140 12.67 3.04 -1.08
C CYS A 140 13.09 4.52 -0.95
N TYR A 141 14.36 4.78 -0.60
CA TYR A 141 14.89 6.14 -0.55
C TYR A 141 14.95 6.78 -1.95
N VAL A 142 15.45 6.07 -2.96
CA VAL A 142 15.51 6.55 -4.34
C VAL A 142 14.10 6.87 -4.87
N GLN A 143 13.14 5.97 -4.66
CA GLN A 143 11.75 6.12 -5.10
C GLN A 143 11.01 7.24 -4.37
N SER A 144 11.39 7.57 -3.13
CA SER A 144 10.77 8.67 -2.38
C SER A 144 11.39 10.03 -2.69
N TYR A 145 12.68 10.07 -3.03
CA TYR A 145 13.38 11.30 -3.38
C TYR A 145 13.19 11.72 -4.84
N ASN A 146 13.00 10.76 -5.74
CA ASN A 146 12.78 11.05 -7.15
C ASN A 146 11.36 11.60 -7.37
N SER A 147 11.25 12.78 -8.00
CA SER A 147 9.95 13.39 -8.39
C SER A 147 9.02 12.49 -9.22
N ARG A 148 9.57 11.46 -9.88
CA ARG A 148 8.82 10.47 -10.67
C ARG A 148 8.77 9.09 -10.01
N GLY A 149 9.29 8.98 -8.79
CA GLY A 149 9.32 7.71 -8.06
C GLY A 149 7.94 7.36 -7.50
N ASP A 150 7.69 6.06 -7.38
CA ASP A 150 6.39 5.54 -6.93
C ASP A 150 6.09 5.88 -5.47
N LEU A 151 7.14 6.12 -4.66
CA LEU A 151 7.03 6.52 -3.26
C LEU A 151 7.14 8.03 -3.05
N HIS A 152 7.12 8.83 -4.13
CA HIS A 152 7.20 10.27 -4.02
C HIS A 152 6.02 10.83 -3.21
N ILE A 153 6.29 11.87 -2.41
CA ILE A 153 5.33 12.43 -1.46
C ILE A 153 4.07 12.99 -2.14
N ASP A 154 4.20 13.46 -3.38
CA ASP A 154 3.06 13.93 -4.18
C ASP A 154 2.04 12.82 -4.45
N ASN A 155 2.47 11.56 -4.55
CA ASN A 155 1.56 10.42 -4.73
C ASN A 155 0.69 10.15 -3.49
N TYR A 156 1.06 10.71 -2.33
CA TYR A 156 0.23 10.72 -1.13
C TYR A 156 -0.67 11.94 -1.07
N PHE A 157 -0.15 13.12 -1.38
CA PHE A 157 -0.88 14.37 -1.22
C PHE A 157 -1.78 14.76 -2.38
N ALA A 158 -1.44 14.48 -3.64
CA ALA A 158 -2.25 14.87 -4.78
C ALA A 158 -3.70 14.34 -4.68
N PRO A 159 -3.96 13.07 -4.32
CA PRO A 159 -5.33 12.59 -4.11
C PRO A 159 -6.05 13.28 -2.94
N LEU A 160 -5.31 13.71 -1.91
CA LEU A 160 -5.85 14.41 -0.75
C LEU A 160 -6.18 15.87 -1.06
N TYR A 161 -5.35 16.56 -1.84
CA TYR A 161 -5.59 17.92 -2.31
C TYR A 161 -6.74 17.95 -3.32
N GLU A 162 -6.81 17.01 -4.26
CA GLU A 162 -7.94 16.88 -5.18
C GLU A 162 -9.25 16.56 -4.43
N SER A 163 -9.19 15.75 -3.36
CA SER A 163 -10.34 15.52 -2.47
C SER A 163 -10.72 16.75 -1.63
N ALA A 164 -9.75 17.57 -1.23
CA ALA A 164 -9.99 18.83 -0.52
C ALA A 164 -10.57 19.92 -1.42
N LEU A 165 -10.40 19.80 -2.75
CA LEU A 165 -11.07 20.63 -3.75
C LEU A 165 -12.50 20.14 -4.07
N GLY A 166 -12.98 19.10 -3.37
CA GLY A 166 -14.39 18.76 -3.31
C GLY A 166 -15.19 19.81 -2.54
N SER A 167 -15.76 20.76 -3.27
CA SER A 167 -16.83 21.72 -2.93
C SER A 167 -17.79 21.25 -1.79
N PRO A 168 -18.29 22.15 -0.91
CA PRO A 168 -18.75 23.49 -1.26
C PRO A 168 -17.93 24.62 -0.61
N TYR A 169 -17.54 25.55 -1.47
CA TYR A 169 -17.23 26.95 -1.16
C TYR A 169 -16.13 27.18 -0.11
N ASP A 170 -15.12 27.93 -0.53
CA ASP A 170 -14.33 28.70 0.42
C ASP A 170 -15.31 29.47 1.33
N PRO A 171 -15.31 29.25 2.66
CA PRO A 171 -16.21 29.95 3.58
C PRO A 171 -16.08 31.47 3.52
N ASP A 172 -14.95 31.94 3.00
CA ASP A 172 -14.62 33.35 2.82
C ASP A 172 -14.94 33.83 1.39
N PHE A 173 -15.45 32.94 0.52
CA PHE A 173 -15.96 33.32 -0.80
C PHE A 173 -17.33 33.96 -0.65
N GLU A 174 -17.31 35.27 -0.45
CA GLU A 174 -18.49 36.11 -0.61
C GLU A 174 -19.01 35.92 -2.04
N SER A 175 -20.34 35.76 -2.19
CA SER A 175 -20.93 35.38 -3.49
C SER A 175 -20.53 36.35 -4.60
N GLU A 176 -20.54 35.93 -5.87
CA GLU A 176 -20.25 36.83 -7.00
C GLU A 176 -21.14 38.10 -6.98
N GLU A 177 -22.36 38.01 -6.44
CA GLU A 177 -23.25 39.15 -6.20
C GLU A 177 -22.68 40.19 -5.22
N TYR A 178 -21.87 39.79 -4.23
CA TYR A 178 -21.19 40.70 -3.31
C TYR A 178 -20.12 41.53 -4.03
N TYR A 179 -19.30 40.90 -4.87
CA TYR A 179 -18.26 41.59 -5.63
C TYR A 179 -18.81 42.47 -6.74
N ASP A 180 -19.93 42.07 -7.36
CA ASP A 180 -20.68 42.92 -8.29
C ASP A 180 -21.32 44.12 -7.55
N HIS A 181 -21.76 43.95 -6.31
CA HIS A 181 -22.32 45.03 -5.50
C HIS A 181 -21.26 46.06 -5.10
N GLU A 182 -20.10 45.64 -4.56
CA GLU A 182 -19.01 46.57 -4.21
C GLU A 182 -18.51 47.33 -5.44
N SER A 183 -18.32 46.64 -6.57
CA SER A 183 -17.89 47.28 -7.81
C SER A 183 -18.89 48.33 -8.31
N ARG A 184 -20.20 48.10 -8.11
CA ARG A 184 -21.25 49.04 -8.55
C ARG A 184 -21.44 50.22 -7.60
N LEU A 185 -21.11 50.09 -6.32
CA LEU A 185 -21.14 51.21 -5.37
C LEU A 185 -20.16 52.32 -5.77
N ASP A 186 -19.01 51.96 -6.34
CA ASP A 186 -17.96 52.92 -6.71
C ASP A 186 -18.09 53.42 -8.16
N VAL A 187 -18.75 52.65 -9.03
CA VAL A 187 -18.83 52.95 -10.47
C VAL A 187 -20.18 53.54 -10.89
N ASP A 188 -21.28 53.20 -10.21
CA ASP A 188 -22.64 53.66 -10.55
C ASP A 188 -23.23 54.56 -9.44
N PRO A 189 -23.22 55.90 -9.63
CA PRO A 189 -23.73 56.85 -8.63
C PRO A 189 -25.21 56.65 -8.29
N HIS A 190 -26.03 56.19 -9.24
CA HIS A 190 -27.45 55.97 -9.01
C HIS A 190 -27.70 54.70 -8.20
N TYR A 191 -26.90 53.65 -8.42
CA TYR A 191 -26.92 52.46 -7.61
C TYR A 191 -26.48 52.75 -6.16
N ALA A 192 -25.39 53.50 -5.99
CA ALA A 192 -24.89 53.92 -4.68
C ALA A 192 -25.90 54.77 -3.91
N GLU A 193 -26.62 55.67 -4.58
CA GLU A 193 -27.65 56.49 -3.96
C GLU A 193 -28.88 55.66 -3.54
N ALA A 194 -29.32 54.73 -4.39
CA ALA A 194 -30.41 53.81 -4.06
C ALA A 194 -30.10 52.96 -2.81
N GLU A 195 -28.86 52.47 -2.70
CA GLU A 195 -28.43 51.66 -1.56
C GLU A 195 -28.34 52.47 -0.26
N ARG A 196 -27.86 53.72 -0.32
CA ARG A 196 -27.88 54.65 0.84
C ARG A 196 -29.29 54.92 1.33
N ILE A 197 -30.26 55.09 0.41
CA ILE A 197 -31.67 55.28 0.77
C ILE A 197 -32.23 54.02 1.44
N ARG A 198 -31.89 52.82 0.94
CA ARG A 198 -32.31 51.55 1.53
C ARG A 198 -31.78 51.40 2.97
N GLN A 199 -30.49 51.62 3.17
CA GLN A 199 -29.86 51.55 4.49
C GLN A 199 -30.42 52.56 5.48
N ARG A 200 -30.76 53.79 5.03
CA ARG A 200 -31.42 54.79 5.89
C ARG A 200 -32.79 54.29 6.37
N ARG A 201 -33.61 53.76 5.46
CA ARG A 201 -34.94 53.23 5.80
C ARG A 201 -34.86 52.04 6.76
N GLU A 202 -33.91 51.14 6.56
CA GLU A 202 -33.70 49.99 7.44
C GLU A 202 -33.34 50.43 8.87
N ARG A 203 -32.44 51.42 9.02
CA ARG A 203 -32.07 51.99 10.33
C ARG A 203 -33.23 52.70 11.02
N GLU A 204 -34.05 53.43 10.27
CA GLU A 204 -35.26 54.09 10.79
C GLU A 204 -36.31 53.06 11.25
N THR A 205 -36.49 51.96 10.49
CA THR A 205 -37.39 50.87 10.91
C THR A 205 -36.87 50.06 12.10
N ALA A 206 -35.55 49.97 12.27
CA ALA A 206 -34.93 49.31 13.41
C ALA A 206 -35.02 50.16 14.69
N GLN A 207 -34.92 51.49 14.58
CA GLN A 207 -35.09 52.41 15.71
C GLN A 207 -36.54 52.53 16.17
N ASN A 208 -37.52 52.42 15.27
CA ASN A 208 -38.95 52.43 15.61
C ASN A 208 -39.47 51.10 16.20
N LYS A 209 -38.62 50.09 16.36
CA LYS A 209 -38.96 48.78 16.97
C LYS A 209 -38.38 48.59 18.39
N ASN A 210 -37.67 49.59 18.93
CA ASN A 210 -37.28 49.69 20.33
C ASN A 210 -38.10 50.78 21.03
#